data_AF-A0A434SQS7-F1
#
_entry.id   AF-A0A434SQS7-F1
#
_cell.length_a   1.000
_cell.length_b   1.000
_cell.length_c   1.000
_cell.angle_alpha   90.00
_cell.angle_beta   90.00
_cell.angle_gamma   90.00
#
_symmetry.space_group_name_H-M   'P 1'
#
loop_
_entity.id
_entity.type
_entity.pdbx_description
1 polymer ?
#
loop_
_entity_poly.entity_id
_entity_poly.type
_entity_poly.pdbx_seq_one_letter_code
_entity_poly.pdbx_strand_id
1 'polypeptide(L)'
;MPSTFTPNLNLELMATGEFSGTWGQRLDNNVFSILDAVLGNTLALPLTNVNVTLNTAQSQNNFIDLSGTLTGNVIITFPAIGRTYFIRNGTTGNFTVTLKTSAVGGATVVIQQGQSGFFALNGTDVLAVSNTLYSPTLTTPTVTGSLTVSSTDATAAANPIIDLFRDTASPAASDVLAQVQWNSRDSAANKQTYAADDVQITDPTSATRSAIRRLWSVISGALAVRFNIGAGLYSQGVTGGDKGAGTINAGAYYANGTALAITKIFDSGQQTITSGGALTLPHGLGVQPKLYMAVLQCVSAEGGFNVGDETQWPPNGSNDGSGSANGYVIVPDPTNMNIRFGNNNPCMTPMPRKDNGADFDPTQSKWKLVVRAWA
;
A
#
# COMPACT_ATOMS: atom_id res chain seq x y z
N MET A 1 26.15 -56.44 42.45
CA MET A 1 26.67 -55.64 41.31
C MET A 1 26.09 -54.25 41.45
N PRO A 2 26.76 -53.18 40.97
CA PRO A 2 26.15 -51.86 40.94
C PRO A 2 24.99 -51.83 39.93
N SER A 3 23.97 -51.01 40.20
CA SER A 3 22.92 -50.69 39.24
C SER A 3 23.48 -50.19 37.89
N THR A 4 22.76 -50.47 36.82
CA THR A 4 23.10 -50.05 35.44
C THR A 4 22.05 -49.10 34.90
N PHE A 5 22.17 -48.64 33.65
CA PHE A 5 21.22 -47.69 33.05
C PHE A 5 20.79 -48.14 31.65
N THR A 6 19.56 -47.79 31.28
CA THR A 6 19.05 -48.02 29.91
C THR A 6 19.79 -47.15 28.89
N PRO A 7 19.98 -47.62 27.65
CA PRO A 7 20.88 -46.97 26.70
C PRO A 7 20.38 -45.65 26.11
N ASN A 8 19.07 -45.40 26.04
CA ASN A 8 18.53 -44.22 25.33
C ASN A 8 18.10 -43.08 26.26
N LEU A 9 17.37 -43.42 27.32
CA LEU A 9 16.79 -42.50 28.31
C LEU A 9 17.55 -42.47 29.63
N ASN A 10 18.56 -43.33 29.80
CA ASN A 10 19.36 -43.43 31.01
C ASN A 10 18.52 -43.65 32.28
N LEU A 11 17.53 -44.54 32.20
CA LEU A 11 16.71 -44.97 33.33
C LEU A 11 17.50 -45.99 34.16
N GLU A 12 17.50 -45.84 35.48
CA GLU A 12 18.19 -46.77 36.38
C GLU A 12 17.57 -48.18 36.30
N LEU A 13 18.46 -49.17 36.21
CA LEU A 13 18.13 -50.60 36.27
C LEU A 13 18.75 -51.16 37.56
N MET A 14 17.89 -51.54 38.49
CA MET A 14 18.29 -51.92 39.83
C MET A 14 19.07 -53.24 39.85
N ALA A 15 20.27 -53.25 40.40
CA ALA A 15 21.00 -54.49 40.53
C ALA A 15 20.34 -55.45 41.55
N THR A 16 20.36 -56.74 41.20
CA THR A 16 19.75 -57.79 42.03
C THR A 16 20.40 -57.83 43.42
N GLY A 17 19.60 -57.56 44.46
CA GLY A 17 20.02 -57.58 45.86
C GLY A 17 20.38 -56.22 46.48
N GLU A 18 20.39 -55.11 45.73
CA GLU A 18 20.58 -53.77 46.30
C GLU A 18 19.38 -53.29 47.13
N PHE A 19 18.18 -53.84 46.84
CA PHE A 19 16.97 -53.70 47.65
C PHE A 19 16.32 -55.08 47.81
N SER A 20 15.68 -55.34 48.96
CA SER A 20 15.14 -56.67 49.27
C SER A 20 13.94 -57.04 48.36
N GLY A 21 14.10 -58.10 47.56
CA GLY A 21 13.00 -58.74 46.83
C GLY A 21 13.22 -58.92 45.32
N THR A 22 12.35 -59.73 44.68
CA THR A 22 12.39 -60.06 43.24
C THR A 22 11.79 -58.97 42.33
N TRP A 23 11.41 -57.82 42.88
CA TRP A 23 10.71 -56.77 42.15
C TRP A 23 11.62 -55.95 41.23
N GLY A 24 12.90 -55.74 41.58
CA GLY A 24 13.85 -54.95 40.78
C GLY A 24 13.99 -55.47 39.35
N GLN A 25 14.41 -56.74 39.19
CA GLN A 25 14.54 -57.35 37.85
C GLN A 25 13.22 -57.39 37.06
N ARG A 26 12.07 -57.55 37.73
CA ARG A 26 10.77 -57.55 37.06
C ARG A 26 10.41 -56.16 36.55
N LEU A 27 10.73 -55.12 37.30
CA LEU A 27 10.49 -53.73 36.92
C LEU A 27 11.44 -53.29 35.80
N ASP A 28 12.72 -53.63 35.92
CA ASP A 28 13.76 -53.34 34.92
C ASP A 28 13.42 -53.92 33.56
N ASN A 29 13.07 -55.21 33.51
CA ASN A 29 12.80 -55.92 32.26
C ASN A 29 11.43 -55.57 31.67
N ASN A 30 10.39 -55.46 32.49
CA ASN A 30 9.01 -55.32 31.98
C ASN A 30 8.51 -53.87 31.92
N VAL A 31 9.24 -52.90 32.48
CA VAL A 31 8.82 -51.49 32.47
C VAL A 31 9.92 -50.60 31.92
N PHE A 32 11.07 -50.51 32.58
CA PHE A 32 12.10 -49.52 32.21
C PHE A 32 12.73 -49.80 30.84
N SER A 33 13.10 -51.06 30.58
CA SER A 33 13.65 -51.46 29.28
C SER A 33 12.65 -51.25 28.14
N ILE A 34 11.37 -51.51 28.39
CA ILE A 34 10.31 -51.32 27.40
C ILE A 34 10.06 -49.82 27.15
N LEU A 35 9.99 -49.01 28.21
CA LEU A 35 9.80 -47.56 28.10
C LEU A 35 10.94 -46.90 27.33
N ASP A 36 12.18 -47.28 27.63
CA ASP A 36 13.38 -46.82 26.94
C ASP A 36 13.34 -47.18 25.45
N ALA A 37 13.01 -48.42 25.11
CA ALA A 37 12.87 -48.85 23.73
C ALA A 37 11.73 -48.11 23.00
N VAL A 38 10.58 -47.94 23.64
CA VAL A 38 9.39 -47.28 23.08
C VAL A 38 9.67 -45.81 22.74
N LEU A 39 10.33 -45.09 23.64
CA LEU A 39 10.54 -43.64 23.52
C LEU A 39 11.87 -43.27 22.85
N GLY A 40 12.90 -44.10 23.02
CA GLY A 40 14.26 -43.81 22.58
C GLY A 40 14.66 -44.47 21.26
N ASN A 41 14.02 -45.57 20.87
CA ASN A 41 14.36 -46.27 19.63
C ASN A 41 13.60 -45.70 18.41
N THR A 42 14.17 -45.91 17.23
CA THR A 42 13.56 -45.59 15.93
C THR A 42 13.27 -46.86 15.16
N LEU A 43 12.02 -47.07 14.74
CA LEU A 43 11.68 -48.14 13.81
C LEU A 43 12.04 -47.71 12.38
N ALA A 44 13.04 -48.35 11.78
CA ALA A 44 13.28 -48.26 10.35
C ALA A 44 12.34 -49.22 9.60
N LEU A 45 11.43 -48.68 8.78
CA LEU A 45 10.45 -49.45 8.03
C LEU A 45 10.64 -49.27 6.51
N PRO A 46 11.23 -50.24 5.80
CA PRO A 46 11.36 -50.18 4.35
C PRO A 46 10.02 -50.46 3.66
N LEU A 47 9.71 -49.69 2.63
CA LEU A 47 8.48 -49.77 1.84
C LEU A 47 8.76 -49.88 0.34
N THR A 48 7.82 -50.50 -0.38
CA THR A 48 7.84 -50.64 -1.84
C THR A 48 6.46 -50.32 -2.44
N ASN A 49 5.62 -51.31 -2.71
CA ASN A 49 4.26 -51.13 -3.24
C ASN A 49 3.25 -52.05 -2.54
N VAL A 50 3.53 -52.41 -1.30
CA VAL A 50 2.72 -53.32 -0.50
C VAL A 50 2.30 -52.63 0.79
N ASN A 51 1.01 -52.75 1.11
CA ASN A 51 0.46 -52.26 2.38
C ASN A 51 1.06 -53.03 3.56
N VAL A 52 1.38 -52.31 4.63
CA VAL A 52 2.00 -52.89 5.83
C VAL A 52 1.03 -52.77 7.00
N THR A 53 0.86 -53.87 7.74
CA THR A 53 0.18 -53.84 9.05
C THR A 53 1.25 -53.98 10.12
N LEU A 54 1.34 -53.00 11.02
CA LEU A 54 2.35 -53.01 12.08
C LEU A 54 1.99 -54.04 13.14
N ASN A 55 2.97 -54.86 13.52
CA ASN A 55 2.84 -55.73 14.67
C ASN A 55 3.03 -54.96 15.99
N THR A 56 2.76 -55.62 17.12
CA THR A 56 2.85 -55.01 18.46
C THR A 56 4.21 -54.35 18.71
N ALA A 57 5.32 -55.03 18.43
CA ALA A 57 6.67 -54.51 18.67
C ALA A 57 7.01 -53.31 17.77
N GLN A 58 6.56 -53.33 16.50
CA GLN A 58 6.73 -52.21 15.58
C GLN A 58 5.93 -50.99 16.05
N SER A 59 4.64 -51.21 16.38
CA SER A 59 3.74 -50.17 16.89
C SER A 59 4.15 -49.62 18.25
N GLN A 60 5.11 -50.25 18.95
CA GLN A 60 5.64 -49.76 20.21
C GLN A 60 6.65 -48.60 20.02
N ASN A 61 7.27 -48.41 18.85
CA ASN A 61 8.24 -47.32 18.64
C ASN A 61 7.51 -45.99 18.43
N ASN A 62 7.80 -44.96 19.24
CA ASN A 62 7.21 -43.63 19.08
C ASN A 62 7.75 -42.89 17.85
N PHE A 63 8.92 -43.28 17.34
CA PHE A 63 9.48 -42.76 16.11
C PHE A 63 9.58 -43.86 15.04
N ILE A 64 9.00 -43.59 13.87
CA ILE A 64 9.06 -44.48 12.70
C ILE A 64 9.67 -43.71 11.52
N ASP A 65 10.72 -44.27 10.91
CA ASP A 65 11.36 -43.75 9.71
C ASP A 65 11.07 -44.68 8.52
N LEU A 66 10.31 -44.16 7.55
CA LEU A 66 9.91 -44.89 6.35
C LEU A 66 10.98 -44.70 5.29
N SER A 67 11.46 -45.79 4.71
CA SER A 67 12.54 -45.78 3.71
C SER A 67 12.19 -46.64 2.49
N GLY A 68 13.05 -46.61 1.47
CA GLY A 68 12.88 -47.39 0.24
C GLY A 68 12.35 -46.57 -0.94
N THR A 69 12.08 -47.25 -2.05
CA THR A 69 11.57 -46.66 -3.28
C THR A 69 10.16 -47.15 -3.53
N LEU A 70 9.19 -46.25 -3.44
CA LEU A 70 7.79 -46.54 -3.73
C LEU A 70 7.58 -46.61 -5.24
N THR A 71 6.83 -47.64 -5.66
CA THR A 71 6.34 -47.79 -7.03
C THR A 71 4.81 -47.74 -7.12
N GLY A 72 4.15 -47.45 -5.99
CA GLY A 72 2.72 -47.27 -5.85
C GLY A 72 2.38 -46.67 -4.47
N ASN A 73 1.13 -46.21 -4.29
CA ASN A 73 0.68 -45.73 -2.99
C ASN A 73 0.61 -46.89 -1.98
N VAL A 74 1.04 -46.65 -0.74
CA VAL A 74 1.12 -47.66 0.32
C VAL A 74 0.29 -47.22 1.53
N ILE A 75 -0.36 -48.17 2.19
CA ILE A 75 -1.08 -47.95 3.44
C ILE A 75 -0.33 -48.62 4.59
N ILE A 76 -0.07 -47.87 5.66
CA ILE A 76 0.40 -48.41 6.94
C ILE A 76 -0.80 -48.47 7.89
N THR A 77 -1.09 -49.67 8.38
CA THR A 77 -2.17 -49.94 9.33
C THR A 77 -1.60 -50.12 10.74
N PHE A 78 -1.95 -49.19 11.62
CA PHE A 78 -1.68 -49.25 13.05
C PHE A 78 -2.77 -50.06 13.77
N PRO A 79 -2.48 -50.70 14.90
CA PRO A 79 -3.52 -51.22 15.78
C PRO A 79 -4.50 -50.13 16.23
N ALA A 80 -5.73 -50.49 16.54
CA ALA A 80 -6.77 -49.62 17.08
C ALA A 80 -6.47 -49.21 18.55
N ILE A 81 -5.39 -48.45 18.75
CA ILE A 81 -4.89 -47.97 20.04
C ILE A 81 -4.73 -46.45 20.06
N GLY A 82 -4.81 -45.86 21.27
CA GLY A 82 -4.53 -44.44 21.47
C GLY A 82 -3.03 -44.18 21.67
N ARG A 83 -2.38 -43.37 20.82
CA ARG A 83 -0.95 -43.04 20.95
C ARG A 83 -0.49 -41.89 20.06
N THR A 84 0.65 -41.30 20.39
CA THR A 84 1.33 -40.30 19.54
C THR A 84 2.56 -40.90 18.87
N TYR A 85 2.75 -40.61 17.59
CA TYR A 85 3.93 -41.00 16.82
C TYR A 85 4.53 -39.80 16.14
N PHE A 86 5.85 -39.75 16.06
CA PHE A 86 6.55 -38.97 15.05
C PHE A 86 6.86 -39.91 13.89
N ILE A 87 6.52 -39.51 12.66
CA ILE A 87 6.75 -40.35 11.47
C ILE A 87 7.45 -39.50 10.42
N ARG A 88 8.55 -40.02 9.87
CA ARG A 88 9.28 -39.45 8.74
C ARG A 88 9.03 -40.30 7.50
N ASN A 89 8.56 -39.69 6.42
CA ASN A 89 8.47 -40.35 5.12
C ASN A 89 9.72 -40.03 4.28
N GLY A 90 10.81 -40.77 4.52
CA GLY A 90 12.07 -40.70 3.77
C GLY A 90 12.09 -41.55 2.50
N THR A 91 10.93 -41.98 1.99
CA THR A 91 10.87 -42.79 0.77
C THR A 91 11.25 -42.00 -0.49
N THR A 92 11.54 -42.73 -1.57
CA THR A 92 11.79 -42.22 -2.93
C THR A 92 10.67 -42.64 -3.88
N GLY A 93 10.43 -41.89 -4.96
CA GLY A 93 9.31 -42.15 -5.89
C GLY A 93 8.06 -41.34 -5.54
N ASN A 94 7.40 -40.78 -6.56
CA ASN A 94 6.30 -39.81 -6.40
C ASN A 94 4.96 -40.48 -6.06
N PHE A 95 4.92 -41.17 -4.91
CA PHE A 95 3.75 -41.84 -4.37
C PHE A 95 3.57 -41.49 -2.90
N THR A 96 2.39 -41.77 -2.36
CA THR A 96 2.03 -41.37 -1.01
C THR A 96 1.98 -42.57 -0.06
N VAL A 97 2.19 -42.29 1.23
CA VAL A 97 1.92 -43.23 2.31
C VAL A 97 0.68 -42.76 3.07
N THR A 98 -0.30 -43.63 3.23
CA THR A 98 -1.50 -43.36 4.03
C THR A 98 -1.42 -44.09 5.36
N LEU A 99 -1.60 -43.34 6.45
CA LEU A 99 -1.66 -43.85 7.81
C LEU A 99 -3.12 -44.09 8.17
N LYS A 100 -3.44 -45.30 8.65
CA LYS A 100 -4.77 -45.66 9.16
C LYS A 100 -4.65 -46.48 10.44
N THR A 101 -5.72 -46.56 11.22
CA THR A 101 -5.85 -47.59 12.25
C THR A 101 -6.55 -48.83 11.69
N SER A 102 -6.54 -49.93 12.44
CA SER A 102 -7.30 -51.14 12.14
C SER A 102 -8.79 -51.02 12.49
N ALA A 103 -9.22 -49.89 13.08
CA ALA A 103 -10.62 -49.64 13.36
C ALA A 103 -11.41 -49.43 12.06
N VAL A 104 -12.68 -49.83 12.07
CA VAL A 104 -13.57 -49.66 10.92
C VAL A 104 -14.08 -48.22 10.88
N GLY A 105 -13.94 -47.54 9.74
CA GLY A 105 -14.51 -46.21 9.52
C GLY A 105 -13.72 -45.02 10.08
N GLY A 106 -12.51 -45.24 10.62
CA GLY A 106 -11.67 -44.17 11.16
C GLY A 106 -11.03 -43.28 10.09
N ALA A 107 -10.76 -42.03 10.45
CA ALA A 107 -10.06 -41.07 9.60
C ALA A 107 -8.61 -41.51 9.34
N THR A 108 -8.12 -41.21 8.13
CA THR A 108 -6.77 -41.55 7.67
C THR A 108 -6.00 -40.28 7.32
N VAL A 109 -4.68 -40.33 7.46
CA VAL A 109 -3.81 -39.20 7.12
C VAL A 109 -2.80 -39.62 6.06
N VAL A 110 -2.66 -38.82 5.01
CA VAL A 110 -1.64 -39.03 3.98
C VAL A 110 -0.39 -38.23 4.33
N ILE A 111 0.76 -38.88 4.35
CA ILE A 111 2.08 -38.25 4.46
C ILE A 111 2.77 -38.30 3.10
N GLN A 112 3.02 -37.11 2.51
CA GLN A 112 3.70 -37.03 1.21
C GLN A 112 5.18 -37.42 1.35
N GLN A 113 5.79 -37.76 0.22
CA GLN A 113 7.22 -38.03 0.16
C GLN A 113 8.03 -36.85 0.72
N GLY A 114 9.04 -37.13 1.55
CA GLY A 114 9.93 -36.11 2.13
C GLY A 114 9.35 -35.34 3.31
N GLN A 115 8.11 -35.60 3.71
CA GLN A 115 7.49 -34.94 4.88
C GLN A 115 7.73 -35.70 6.18
N SER A 116 7.59 -35.01 7.30
CA SER A 116 7.58 -35.57 8.65
C SER A 116 6.53 -34.85 9.50
N GLY A 117 5.99 -35.51 10.52
CA GLY A 117 5.03 -34.88 11.41
C GLY A 117 4.75 -35.68 12.67
N PHE A 118 4.08 -35.02 13.61
CA PHE A 118 3.43 -35.68 14.75
C PHE A 118 2.03 -36.10 14.37
N PHE A 119 1.69 -37.34 14.71
CA PHE A 119 0.39 -37.94 14.46
C PHE A 119 -0.16 -38.48 15.78
N ALA A 120 -1.41 -38.18 16.07
CA ALA A 120 -2.13 -38.70 17.21
C ALA A 120 -3.17 -39.72 16.73
N LEU A 121 -3.16 -40.90 17.34
CA LEU A 121 -4.17 -41.91 17.19
C LEU A 121 -5.05 -41.90 18.44
N ASN A 122 -6.37 -41.95 18.27
CA ASN A 122 -7.33 -41.99 19.39
C ASN A 122 -7.95 -43.39 19.59
N GLY A 123 -7.40 -44.42 18.93
CA GLY A 123 -7.96 -45.77 18.86
C GLY A 123 -8.83 -46.02 17.62
N THR A 124 -9.37 -44.97 17.00
CA THR A 124 -10.20 -45.06 15.78
C THR A 124 -9.58 -44.29 14.63
N ASP A 125 -9.27 -43.02 14.85
CA ASP A 125 -8.76 -42.09 13.86
C ASP A 125 -7.25 -41.95 13.92
N VAL A 126 -6.63 -41.62 12.78
CA VAL A 126 -5.32 -40.99 12.71
C VAL A 126 -5.54 -39.49 12.49
N LEU A 127 -4.94 -38.66 13.34
CA LEU A 127 -5.02 -37.20 13.29
C LEU A 127 -3.62 -36.63 13.07
N ALA A 128 -3.45 -35.79 12.06
CA ALA A 128 -2.25 -34.97 11.94
C ALA A 128 -2.29 -33.88 13.01
N VAL A 129 -1.26 -33.78 13.84
CA VAL A 129 -1.12 -32.65 14.75
C VAL A 129 -0.72 -31.45 13.90
N SER A 130 -1.69 -30.60 13.57
CA SER A 130 -1.46 -29.43 12.71
C SER A 130 -0.40 -28.52 13.31
N ASN A 131 0.60 -28.16 12.52
CA ASN A 131 1.63 -27.18 12.86
C ASN A 131 1.00 -25.77 12.85
N THR A 132 0.16 -25.48 13.84
CA THR A 132 -0.23 -24.10 14.10
C THR A 132 1.00 -23.42 14.68
N LEU A 133 1.62 -22.54 13.91
CA LEU A 133 2.75 -21.76 14.40
C LEU A 133 2.22 -20.75 15.43
N TYR A 134 2.58 -20.93 16.70
CA TYR A 134 2.24 -19.98 17.76
C TYR A 134 3.35 -18.92 17.86
N SER A 135 3.04 -17.67 17.49
CA SER A 135 3.96 -16.53 17.53
C SER A 135 5.35 -16.78 16.91
N PRO A 136 5.44 -17.29 15.67
CA PRO A 136 6.73 -17.57 15.04
C PRO A 136 7.48 -16.28 14.68
N THR A 137 8.81 -16.31 14.81
CA THR A 137 9.70 -15.35 14.14
C THR A 137 10.19 -15.97 12.84
N LEU A 138 9.84 -15.38 11.70
CA LEU A 138 10.24 -15.85 10.37
C LEU A 138 11.25 -14.86 9.77
N THR A 139 12.46 -15.31 9.45
CA THR A 139 13.54 -14.44 8.94
C THR A 139 13.54 -14.28 7.43
N THR A 140 13.13 -15.31 6.67
CA THR A 140 13.07 -15.29 5.19
C THR A 140 11.90 -16.12 4.64
N PRO A 141 10.66 -15.89 5.08
CA PRO A 141 9.52 -16.68 4.61
C PRO A 141 9.29 -16.49 3.11
N THR A 142 9.05 -17.59 2.39
CA THR A 142 8.56 -17.57 1.01
C THR A 142 7.16 -18.13 0.98
N VAL A 143 6.21 -17.34 0.47
CA VAL A 143 4.83 -17.80 0.23
C VAL A 143 4.70 -18.16 -1.25
N THR A 144 4.47 -19.43 -1.55
CA THR A 144 4.34 -19.94 -2.94
C THR A 144 2.90 -19.86 -3.47
N GLY A 145 1.92 -19.68 -2.59
CA GLY A 145 0.52 -19.47 -2.92
C GLY A 145 0.02 -18.07 -2.56
N SER A 146 -1.28 -17.93 -2.35
CA SER A 146 -1.88 -16.69 -1.87
C SER A 146 -1.66 -16.52 -0.36
N LEU A 147 -1.33 -15.30 0.08
CA LEU A 147 -1.34 -14.93 1.49
C LEU A 147 -2.71 -14.33 1.83
N THR A 148 -3.42 -14.91 2.80
CA THR A 148 -4.62 -14.33 3.41
C THR A 148 -4.32 -13.99 4.86
N VAL A 149 -4.58 -12.74 5.25
CA VAL A 149 -4.47 -12.28 6.64
C VAL A 149 -5.89 -12.00 7.14
N SER A 150 -6.31 -12.66 8.21
CA SER A 150 -7.69 -12.57 8.73
C SER A 150 -7.70 -12.45 10.25
N SER A 151 -8.69 -11.73 10.79
CA SER A 151 -9.01 -11.68 12.21
C SER A 151 -10.47 -12.10 12.42
N THR A 152 -10.75 -12.78 13.53
CA THR A 152 -12.12 -13.11 13.96
C THR A 152 -12.68 -12.12 14.98
N ASP A 153 -11.97 -11.01 15.21
CA ASP A 153 -12.42 -9.94 16.10
C ASP A 153 -13.75 -9.35 15.58
N ALA A 154 -14.77 -9.38 16.43
CA ALA A 154 -16.12 -8.92 16.11
C ALA A 154 -16.38 -7.46 16.55
N THR A 155 -15.37 -6.78 17.10
CA THR A 155 -15.50 -5.39 17.56
C THR A 155 -15.35 -4.38 16.42
N ALA A 156 -15.59 -3.10 16.73
CA ALA A 156 -15.36 -1.99 15.80
C ALA A 156 -13.87 -1.56 15.72
N ALA A 157 -12.97 -2.26 16.42
CA ALA A 157 -11.54 -1.98 16.34
C ALA A 157 -11.01 -2.27 14.93
N ALA A 158 -10.00 -1.50 14.51
CA ALA A 158 -9.36 -1.72 13.22
C ALA A 158 -8.65 -3.09 13.23
N ASN A 159 -9.16 -4.05 12.45
CA ASN A 159 -8.59 -5.38 12.28
C ASN A 159 -9.03 -5.98 10.93
N PRO A 160 -8.22 -6.87 10.31
CA PRO A 160 -6.84 -7.22 10.67
C PRO A 160 -5.83 -6.11 10.32
N ILE A 161 -4.71 -6.05 11.05
CA ILE A 161 -3.61 -5.10 10.81
C ILE A 161 -2.39 -5.87 10.27
N ILE A 162 -1.79 -5.35 9.20
CA ILE A 162 -0.42 -5.70 8.79
C ILE A 162 0.50 -4.62 9.35
N ASP A 163 1.23 -4.94 10.41
CA ASP A 163 2.18 -4.02 11.03
C ASP A 163 3.56 -4.16 10.36
N LEU A 164 4.06 -3.05 9.79
CA LEU A 164 5.33 -2.98 9.10
C LEU A 164 6.29 -2.09 9.90
N PHE A 165 7.07 -2.70 10.78
CA PHE A 165 7.96 -1.99 11.69
C PHE A 165 9.43 -2.12 11.26
N ARG A 166 10.07 -0.98 11.00
CA ARG A 166 11.53 -0.89 10.84
C ARG A 166 12.14 -0.50 12.18
N ASP A 167 12.68 -1.48 12.88
CA ASP A 167 13.38 -1.27 14.15
C ASP A 167 14.76 -0.62 13.92
N THR A 168 14.80 0.71 13.96
CA THR A 168 16.03 1.49 13.82
C THR A 168 16.24 2.36 15.05
N ALA A 169 17.45 2.32 15.62
CA ALA A 169 17.82 3.13 16.77
C ALA A 169 18.04 4.62 16.45
N SER A 170 18.17 4.96 15.15
CA SER A 170 18.52 6.31 14.69
C SER A 170 17.61 6.76 13.53
N PRO A 171 16.29 6.92 13.75
CA PRO A 171 15.39 7.38 12.69
C PRO A 171 15.73 8.81 12.26
N ALA A 172 15.81 9.03 10.95
CA ALA A 172 16.15 10.31 10.34
C ALA A 172 15.11 10.72 9.29
N ALA A 173 15.05 12.01 8.97
CA ALA A 173 14.33 12.48 7.80
C ALA A 173 14.89 11.81 6.54
N SER A 174 14.01 11.49 5.59
CA SER A 174 14.25 10.70 4.39
C SER A 174 14.40 9.19 4.57
N ASP A 175 14.39 8.66 5.80
CA ASP A 175 14.33 7.21 6.01
C ASP A 175 13.03 6.62 5.45
N VAL A 176 13.16 5.47 4.79
CA VAL A 176 12.01 4.69 4.31
C VAL A 176 11.65 3.64 5.35
N LEU A 177 10.40 3.63 5.80
CA LEU A 177 9.93 2.71 6.84
C LEU A 177 9.85 1.28 6.31
N ALA A 178 8.93 1.04 5.38
CA ALA A 178 8.73 -0.24 4.72
C ALA A 178 8.30 -0.01 3.27
N GLN A 179 8.44 -1.05 2.45
CA GLN A 179 8.06 -1.02 1.05
C GLN A 179 7.30 -2.29 0.66
N VAL A 180 6.19 -2.10 -0.05
CA VAL A 180 5.51 -3.17 -0.79
C VAL A 180 5.97 -3.10 -2.24
N GLN A 181 6.51 -4.19 -2.78
CA GLN A 181 7.04 -4.23 -4.14
C GLN A 181 6.21 -5.16 -5.03
N TRP A 182 5.84 -4.67 -6.21
CA TRP A 182 5.28 -5.48 -7.28
C TRP A 182 6.39 -5.92 -8.22
N ASN A 183 6.69 -7.20 -8.19
CA ASN A 183 7.76 -7.79 -8.98
C ASN A 183 7.18 -8.74 -10.05
N SER A 184 7.84 -8.81 -11.20
CA SER A 184 7.57 -9.79 -12.25
C SER A 184 8.88 -10.18 -12.94
N ARG A 185 8.82 -11.17 -13.83
CA ARG A 185 9.94 -11.46 -14.73
C ARG A 185 9.89 -10.51 -15.93
N ASP A 186 11.05 -10.02 -16.34
CA ASP A 186 11.21 -9.38 -17.66
C ASP A 186 11.25 -10.43 -18.79
N SER A 187 11.37 -9.97 -20.03
CA SER A 187 11.46 -10.83 -21.21
C SER A 187 12.73 -11.69 -21.25
N ALA A 188 13.73 -11.39 -20.41
CA ALA A 188 14.95 -12.19 -20.22
C ALA A 188 14.85 -13.08 -18.96
N ALA A 189 13.65 -13.24 -18.39
CA ALA A 189 13.33 -14.03 -17.22
C ALA A 189 13.97 -13.55 -15.89
N ASN A 190 14.57 -12.35 -15.85
CA ASN A 190 15.11 -11.78 -14.61
C ASN A 190 13.97 -11.22 -13.75
N LYS A 191 14.05 -11.38 -12.43
CA LYS A 191 13.10 -10.73 -11.51
C LYS A 191 13.37 -9.23 -11.51
N GLN A 192 12.36 -8.45 -11.87
CA GLN A 192 12.38 -6.99 -11.86
C GLN A 192 11.23 -6.43 -11.02
N THR A 193 11.47 -5.30 -10.38
CA THR A 193 10.42 -4.49 -9.76
C THR A 193 9.76 -3.60 -10.81
N TYR A 194 8.43 -3.58 -10.87
CA TYR A 194 7.67 -2.76 -11.81
C TYR A 194 6.97 -1.58 -11.13
N ALA A 195 6.61 -1.75 -9.87
CA ALA A 195 6.03 -0.70 -9.03
C ALA A 195 6.39 -0.95 -7.57
N ALA A 196 6.25 0.08 -6.75
CA ALA A 196 6.38 -0.05 -5.31
C ALA A 196 5.57 1.03 -4.58
N ASP A 197 5.19 0.74 -3.35
CA ASP A 197 4.57 1.68 -2.42
C ASP A 197 5.42 1.74 -1.17
N ASP A 198 5.76 2.95 -0.71
CA ASP A 198 6.50 3.12 0.53
C ASP A 198 6.07 4.35 1.33
N VAL A 199 6.58 4.43 2.55
CA VAL A 199 6.42 5.58 3.45
C VAL A 199 7.80 6.10 3.82
N GLN A 200 8.02 7.40 3.62
CA GLN A 200 9.26 8.09 3.96
C GLN A 200 9.01 9.07 5.11
N ILE A 201 9.88 9.04 6.12
CA ILE A 201 9.88 10.00 7.23
C ILE A 201 10.25 11.38 6.69
N THR A 202 9.48 12.41 7.04
CA THR A 202 9.87 13.81 6.85
C THR A 202 10.30 14.47 8.16
N ASP A 203 9.75 14.02 9.29
CA ASP A 203 10.18 14.40 10.64
C ASP A 203 10.07 13.20 11.58
N PRO A 204 11.18 12.71 12.18
CA PRO A 204 11.14 11.61 13.16
C PRO A 204 10.78 12.05 14.59
N THR A 205 10.65 13.36 14.84
CA THR A 205 10.53 13.92 16.21
C THR A 205 9.20 13.56 16.86
N SER A 206 9.24 13.05 18.10
CA SER A 206 8.08 12.45 18.82
C SER A 206 6.78 13.28 18.78
N ALA A 207 6.88 14.61 18.90
CA ALA A 207 5.73 15.52 18.96
C ALA A 207 5.32 16.10 17.60
N THR A 208 6.16 15.98 16.57
CA THR A 208 5.96 16.61 15.26
C THR A 208 6.11 15.61 14.10
N ARG A 209 6.03 14.30 14.41
CA ARG A 209 6.22 13.23 13.42
C ARG A 209 5.43 13.49 12.17
N SER A 210 6.12 13.39 11.05
CA SER A 210 5.55 13.58 9.74
C SER A 210 6.16 12.58 8.77
N ALA A 211 5.36 12.17 7.80
CA ALA A 211 5.79 11.27 6.74
C ALA A 211 5.04 11.57 5.45
N ILE A 212 5.60 11.11 4.34
CA ILE A 212 4.94 11.07 3.04
C ILE A 212 4.80 9.63 2.60
N ARG A 213 3.62 9.26 2.07
CA ARG A 213 3.44 7.99 1.36
C ARG A 213 3.67 8.22 -0.13
N ARG A 214 4.40 7.33 -0.79
CA ARG A 214 4.83 7.52 -2.18
C ARG A 214 4.48 6.31 -3.03
N LEU A 215 4.03 6.60 -4.24
CA LEU A 215 3.70 5.61 -5.27
C LEU A 215 4.77 5.64 -6.34
N TRP A 216 5.39 4.49 -6.60
CA TRP A 216 6.50 4.33 -7.53
C TRP A 216 6.09 3.52 -8.75
N SER A 217 6.63 3.88 -9.90
CA SER A 217 6.52 3.07 -11.11
C SER A 217 7.78 3.12 -11.96
N VAL A 218 8.05 2.01 -12.63
CA VAL A 218 9.08 1.95 -13.67
C VAL A 218 8.55 2.55 -14.95
N ILE A 219 9.27 3.54 -15.49
CA ILE A 219 9.07 4.06 -16.85
C ILE A 219 10.44 4.08 -17.52
N SER A 220 10.54 3.50 -18.71
CA SER A 220 11.79 3.40 -19.47
C SER A 220 12.96 2.82 -18.65
N GLY A 221 12.68 1.77 -17.85
CA GLY A 221 13.68 1.08 -17.04
C GLY A 221 14.07 1.78 -15.72
N ALA A 222 13.56 2.99 -15.45
CA ALA A 222 13.84 3.73 -14.23
C ALA A 222 12.66 3.70 -13.25
N LEU A 223 12.87 3.14 -12.06
CA LEU A 223 11.93 3.22 -10.94
C LEU A 223 11.99 4.64 -10.36
N ALA A 224 10.84 5.33 -10.34
CA ALA A 224 10.75 6.66 -9.74
C ALA A 224 9.40 6.88 -9.08
N VAL A 225 9.38 7.74 -8.07
CA VAL A 225 8.14 8.27 -7.48
C VAL A 225 7.37 9.02 -8.55
N ARG A 226 6.07 8.76 -8.64
CA ARG A 226 5.16 9.51 -9.53
C ARG A 226 4.26 10.44 -8.76
N PHE A 227 3.84 9.99 -7.58
CA PHE A 227 2.84 10.66 -6.78
C PHE A 227 3.16 10.51 -5.30
N ASN A 228 2.94 11.58 -4.55
CA ASN A 228 3.18 11.66 -3.13
C ASN A 228 1.90 12.08 -2.42
N ILE A 229 1.67 11.49 -1.25
CA ILE A 229 0.60 11.81 -0.32
C ILE A 229 1.27 12.32 0.96
N GLY A 230 1.18 13.61 1.19
CA GLY A 230 1.59 14.27 2.42
C GLY A 230 0.37 14.86 3.13
N ALA A 231 0.47 16.12 3.56
CA ALA A 231 -0.68 16.88 4.00
C ALA A 231 -1.64 17.16 2.83
N GLY A 232 -1.08 17.43 1.65
CA GLY A 232 -1.77 17.47 0.36
C GLY A 232 -1.30 16.38 -0.60
N LEU A 233 -1.72 16.47 -1.86
CA LEU A 233 -1.34 15.55 -2.93
C LEU A 233 -0.40 16.26 -3.91
N TYR A 234 0.68 15.61 -4.35
CA TYR A 234 1.55 16.23 -5.35
C TYR A 234 2.29 15.24 -6.25
N SER A 235 2.43 15.57 -7.53
CA SER A 235 3.26 14.79 -8.45
C SER A 235 4.75 15.03 -8.19
N GLN A 236 5.59 14.02 -8.40
CA GLN A 236 7.03 14.15 -8.17
C GLN A 236 7.65 15.26 -9.04
N GLY A 237 8.49 16.10 -8.43
CA GLY A 237 9.26 17.14 -9.14
C GLY A 237 8.51 18.46 -9.40
N VAL A 238 7.26 18.61 -8.96
CA VAL A 238 6.56 19.90 -9.05
C VAL A 238 7.18 20.96 -8.17
N THR A 239 7.23 22.20 -8.69
CA THR A 239 7.76 23.34 -7.94
C THR A 239 6.98 23.55 -6.64
N GLY A 240 7.71 23.64 -5.54
CA GLY A 240 7.17 23.92 -4.22
C GLY A 240 6.38 22.77 -3.56
N GLY A 241 6.46 21.54 -4.08
CA GLY A 241 6.06 20.32 -3.37
C GLY A 241 4.65 20.30 -2.79
N ASP A 242 4.50 19.75 -1.59
CA ASP A 242 3.24 19.71 -0.84
C ASP A 242 2.74 21.13 -0.49
N LYS A 243 1.44 21.38 -0.69
CA LYS A 243 0.78 22.67 -0.39
C LYS A 243 -0.16 22.61 0.81
N GLY A 244 -0.21 21.49 1.53
CA GLY A 244 -1.03 21.32 2.72
C GLY A 244 -2.40 20.72 2.44
N ALA A 245 -3.21 20.61 3.50
CA ALA A 245 -4.51 19.96 3.46
C ALA A 245 -5.44 20.58 2.39
N GLY A 246 -6.15 19.71 1.66
CA GLY A 246 -7.13 20.13 0.64
C GLY A 246 -6.53 20.59 -0.68
N THR A 247 -5.22 20.37 -0.91
CA THR A 247 -4.54 20.82 -2.13
C THR A 247 -4.08 19.67 -3.02
N ILE A 248 -4.01 19.94 -4.32
CA ILE A 248 -3.33 19.11 -5.32
C ILE A 248 -2.31 19.99 -6.05
N ASN A 249 -1.04 19.61 -6.03
CA ASN A 249 0.02 20.28 -6.79
C ASN A 249 0.51 19.39 -7.94
N ALA A 250 0.19 19.79 -9.16
CA ALA A 250 0.56 19.10 -10.39
C ALA A 250 1.19 20.07 -11.39
N GLY A 251 2.08 19.58 -12.25
CA GLY A 251 2.75 20.41 -13.26
C GLY A 251 1.80 20.87 -14.38
N ALA A 252 0.79 20.07 -14.71
CA ALA A 252 -0.23 20.40 -15.70
C ALA A 252 -1.48 19.53 -15.49
N TYR A 253 -2.61 20.03 -15.96
CA TYR A 253 -3.89 19.32 -15.95
C TYR A 253 -4.33 19.08 -17.39
N TYR A 254 -4.78 17.87 -17.69
CA TYR A 254 -5.22 17.46 -19.01
C TYR A 254 -6.66 16.95 -18.97
N ALA A 255 -7.47 17.38 -19.93
CA ALA A 255 -8.77 16.81 -20.23
C ALA A 255 -8.67 16.05 -21.56
N ASN A 256 -8.87 14.73 -21.53
CA ASN A 256 -8.78 13.87 -22.71
C ASN A 256 -7.51 14.10 -23.56
N GLY A 257 -6.34 14.13 -22.90
CA GLY A 257 -5.03 14.33 -23.55
C GLY A 257 -4.70 15.77 -23.95
N THR A 258 -5.61 16.74 -23.73
CA THR A 258 -5.38 18.16 -24.03
C THR A 258 -5.19 18.96 -22.74
N ALA A 259 -4.14 19.78 -22.66
CA ALA A 259 -3.90 20.63 -21.49
C ALA A 259 -5.06 21.62 -21.28
N LEU A 260 -5.48 21.82 -20.03
CA LEU A 260 -6.54 22.79 -19.71
C LEU A 260 -6.13 24.19 -20.20
N ALA A 261 -7.05 24.83 -20.91
CA ALA A 261 -6.74 26.06 -21.63
C ALA A 261 -6.54 27.28 -20.74
N ILE A 262 -7.14 27.29 -19.54
CA ILE A 262 -7.04 28.36 -18.56
C ILE A 262 -6.70 27.72 -17.22
N THR A 263 -5.57 28.14 -16.65
CA THR A 263 -5.06 27.68 -15.35
C THR A 263 -4.56 28.83 -14.47
N LYS A 264 -4.43 30.03 -15.04
CA LYS A 264 -4.00 31.24 -14.34
C LYS A 264 -5.00 32.36 -14.57
N ILE A 265 -5.11 33.24 -13.57
CA ILE A 265 -5.91 34.46 -13.62
C ILE A 265 -5.05 35.65 -13.20
N PHE A 266 -5.27 36.77 -13.86
CA PHE A 266 -4.77 38.08 -13.50
C PHE A 266 -5.95 39.01 -13.23
N ASP A 267 -5.86 39.79 -12.16
CA ASP A 267 -6.75 40.90 -11.84
C ASP A 267 -5.87 42.12 -11.54
N SER A 268 -6.09 43.22 -12.26
CA SER A 268 -5.26 44.42 -12.13
C SER A 268 -5.53 45.21 -10.85
N GLY A 269 -6.60 44.92 -10.13
CA GLY A 269 -7.23 45.88 -9.23
C GLY A 269 -7.68 47.14 -9.96
N GLN A 270 -8.09 48.17 -9.20
CA GLN A 270 -8.55 49.45 -9.75
C GLN A 270 -7.39 50.26 -10.35
N GLN A 271 -7.57 50.69 -11.60
CA GLN A 271 -6.63 51.49 -12.36
C GLN A 271 -7.23 52.85 -12.71
N THR A 272 -6.38 53.88 -12.72
CA THR A 272 -6.78 55.24 -13.11
C THR A 272 -6.97 55.32 -14.61
N ILE A 273 -8.03 56.02 -15.01
CA ILE A 273 -8.36 56.27 -16.41
C ILE A 273 -7.89 57.68 -16.76
N THR A 274 -7.11 57.79 -17.83
CA THR A 274 -6.60 59.08 -18.35
C THR A 274 -6.92 59.13 -19.83
N SER A 275 -7.74 60.08 -20.28
CA SER A 275 -8.10 60.22 -21.69
C SER A 275 -6.84 60.43 -22.54
N GLY A 276 -6.74 59.68 -23.64
CA GLY A 276 -5.56 59.65 -24.51
C GLY A 276 -4.30 59.01 -23.90
N GLY A 277 -4.36 58.58 -22.63
CA GLY A 277 -3.25 58.02 -21.88
C GLY A 277 -2.90 56.59 -22.28
N ALA A 278 -1.66 56.18 -21.99
CA ALA A 278 -1.23 54.79 -22.03
C ALA A 278 -1.18 54.20 -20.61
N LEU A 279 -1.49 52.92 -20.49
CA LEU A 279 -1.38 52.16 -19.25
C LEU A 279 -0.80 50.77 -19.55
N THR A 280 0.22 50.37 -18.80
CA THR A 280 0.86 49.05 -18.92
C THR A 280 0.69 48.31 -17.61
N LEU A 281 0.10 47.12 -17.66
CA LEU A 281 -0.17 46.28 -16.49
C LEU A 281 0.60 44.95 -16.60
N PRO A 282 1.67 44.75 -15.81
CA PRO A 282 2.33 43.45 -15.73
C PRO A 282 1.38 42.40 -15.14
N HIS A 283 1.16 41.29 -15.86
CA HIS A 283 0.16 40.30 -15.47
C HIS A 283 0.72 38.99 -14.90
N GLY A 284 2.02 38.74 -15.01
CA GLY A 284 2.68 37.55 -14.42
C GLY A 284 2.26 36.17 -14.99
N LEU A 285 1.31 36.13 -15.93
CA LEU A 285 0.83 34.89 -16.56
C LEU A 285 1.93 34.13 -17.34
N GLY A 286 2.96 34.84 -17.84
CA GLY A 286 4.12 34.27 -18.53
C GLY A 286 3.83 33.81 -19.97
N VAL A 287 2.61 34.00 -20.44
CA VAL A 287 2.13 33.78 -21.81
C VAL A 287 1.07 34.84 -22.11
N GLN A 288 0.84 35.11 -23.39
CA GLN A 288 -0.23 36.02 -23.79
C GLN A 288 -1.59 35.42 -23.37
N PRO A 289 -2.43 36.14 -22.59
CA PRO A 289 -3.72 35.61 -22.15
C PRO A 289 -4.66 35.29 -23.32
N LYS A 290 -5.41 34.19 -23.19
CA LYS A 290 -6.36 33.71 -24.21
C LYS A 290 -7.72 34.42 -24.12
N LEU A 291 -8.06 34.88 -22.92
CA LEU A 291 -9.26 35.66 -22.65
C LEU A 291 -8.86 36.84 -21.78
N TYR A 292 -9.41 38.01 -22.07
CA TYR A 292 -9.26 39.20 -21.25
C TYR A 292 -10.49 40.08 -21.40
N MET A 293 -10.80 40.84 -20.35
CA MET A 293 -11.87 41.82 -20.34
C MET A 293 -11.46 43.04 -19.53
N ALA A 294 -12.03 44.18 -19.90
CA ALA A 294 -11.93 45.41 -19.14
C ALA A 294 -13.33 45.80 -18.66
N VAL A 295 -13.41 46.12 -17.38
CA VAL A 295 -14.64 46.59 -16.73
C VAL A 295 -14.41 47.96 -16.13
N LEU A 296 -15.47 48.77 -16.11
CA LEU A 296 -15.55 50.01 -15.37
C LEU A 296 -16.19 49.71 -14.02
N GLN A 297 -15.51 50.06 -12.94
CA GLN A 297 -16.01 49.97 -11.58
C GLN A 297 -16.38 51.37 -11.07
N CYS A 298 -17.62 51.53 -10.61
CA CYS A 298 -18.10 52.77 -10.03
C CYS A 298 -17.50 52.97 -8.63
N VAL A 299 -16.79 54.08 -8.40
CA VAL A 299 -16.22 54.45 -7.08
C VAL A 299 -16.99 55.57 -6.39
N SER A 300 -17.95 56.18 -7.08
CA SER A 300 -18.88 57.18 -6.51
C SER A 300 -20.18 57.14 -7.30
N ALA A 301 -21.31 56.96 -6.61
CA ALA A 301 -22.60 56.67 -7.25
C ALA A 301 -22.97 57.69 -8.35
N GLU A 302 -23.35 57.16 -9.52
CA GLU A 302 -23.65 57.95 -10.71
C GLU A 302 -24.39 57.12 -11.78
N GLY A 303 -25.23 57.74 -12.60
CA GLY A 303 -25.87 57.04 -13.74
C GLY A 303 -26.72 55.83 -13.36
N GLY A 304 -27.25 55.80 -12.12
CA GLY A 304 -27.97 54.65 -11.56
C GLY A 304 -27.09 53.55 -10.97
N PHE A 305 -25.76 53.66 -11.09
CA PHE A 305 -24.79 52.73 -10.52
C PHE A 305 -24.45 53.10 -9.07
N ASN A 306 -24.35 52.08 -8.22
CA ASN A 306 -23.88 52.20 -6.84
C ASN A 306 -22.35 52.03 -6.79
N VAL A 307 -21.73 52.50 -5.71
CA VAL A 307 -20.31 52.24 -5.44
C VAL A 307 -20.05 50.73 -5.40
N GLY A 308 -19.08 50.27 -6.17
CA GLY A 308 -18.71 48.86 -6.31
C GLY A 308 -19.37 48.15 -7.50
N ASP A 309 -20.40 48.72 -8.12
CA ASP A 309 -20.99 48.16 -9.33
C ASP A 309 -19.95 48.13 -10.47
N GLU A 310 -19.92 47.03 -11.21
CA GLU A 310 -19.07 46.86 -12.38
C GLU A 310 -19.91 46.71 -13.65
N THR A 311 -19.46 47.31 -14.74
CA THR A 311 -20.00 47.08 -16.09
C THR A 311 -18.87 46.83 -17.07
N GLN A 312 -19.14 46.00 -18.09
CA GLN A 312 -18.18 45.83 -19.19
C GLN A 312 -17.99 47.16 -19.91
N TRP A 313 -16.73 47.50 -20.18
CA TRP A 313 -16.40 48.63 -21.02
C TRP A 313 -16.12 48.10 -22.42
N PRO A 314 -16.89 48.46 -23.46
CA PRO A 314 -16.55 48.07 -24.81
C PRO A 314 -15.24 48.74 -25.27
N PRO A 315 -14.35 48.02 -25.99
CA PRO A 315 -13.10 48.59 -26.51
C PRO A 315 -13.35 49.70 -27.53
N ASN A 316 -14.50 49.71 -28.19
CA ASN A 316 -14.91 50.78 -29.10
C ASN A 316 -16.30 51.30 -28.66
N GLY A 317 -16.34 52.52 -28.13
CA GLY A 317 -17.60 53.22 -27.86
C GLY A 317 -18.13 53.82 -29.16
N SER A 318 -19.35 53.45 -29.53
CA SER A 318 -20.00 53.79 -30.80
C SER A 318 -19.96 55.28 -31.16
N ASN A 319 -19.67 55.52 -32.43
CA ASN A 319 -19.61 56.82 -33.10
C ASN A 319 -21.01 57.46 -33.21
N ASP A 320 -21.29 58.41 -32.34
CA ASP A 320 -22.44 59.33 -32.32
C ASP A 320 -22.41 60.35 -33.50
N GLY A 321 -21.87 59.93 -34.66
CA GLY A 321 -21.73 60.75 -35.87
C GLY A 321 -20.64 61.83 -35.79
N SER A 322 -19.95 61.96 -34.65
CA SER A 322 -19.10 63.09 -34.29
C SER A 322 -17.59 62.88 -34.50
N GLY A 323 -17.13 61.66 -34.82
CA GLY A 323 -15.70 61.37 -35.06
C GLY A 323 -14.83 61.27 -33.80
N SER A 324 -15.43 61.01 -32.63
CA SER A 324 -14.74 60.98 -31.33
C SER A 324 -14.08 59.62 -31.04
N ALA A 325 -12.87 59.65 -30.45
CA ALA A 325 -12.16 58.44 -30.03
C ALA A 325 -12.53 58.06 -28.58
N ASN A 326 -13.55 57.21 -28.43
CA ASN A 326 -14.01 56.64 -27.16
C ASN A 326 -13.47 55.21 -26.95
N GLY A 327 -13.64 54.68 -25.75
CA GLY A 327 -13.23 53.33 -25.39
C GLY A 327 -11.74 53.20 -25.12
N TYR A 328 -11.20 52.04 -25.46
CA TYR A 328 -9.81 51.69 -25.23
C TYR A 328 -9.37 50.58 -26.19
N VAL A 329 -8.06 50.47 -26.41
CA VAL A 329 -7.46 49.30 -27.07
C VAL A 329 -6.59 48.57 -26.06
N ILE A 330 -6.74 47.26 -25.93
CA ILE A 330 -5.83 46.39 -25.18
C ILE A 330 -5.03 45.56 -26.19
N VAL A 331 -3.70 45.63 -26.08
CA VAL A 331 -2.75 44.80 -26.82
C VAL A 331 -1.99 43.95 -25.79
N PRO A 332 -2.44 42.72 -25.51
CA PRO A 332 -1.77 41.84 -24.56
C PRO A 332 -0.52 41.24 -25.18
N ASP A 333 0.53 41.09 -24.39
CA ASP A 333 1.75 40.36 -24.72
C ASP A 333 2.04 39.27 -23.65
N PRO A 334 3.15 38.50 -23.70
CA PRO A 334 3.41 37.47 -22.70
C PRO A 334 3.61 37.96 -21.25
N THR A 335 3.80 39.26 -21.06
CA THR A 335 4.17 39.88 -19.78
C THR A 335 3.23 40.98 -19.33
N ASN A 336 2.62 41.73 -20.26
CA ASN A 336 1.85 42.93 -19.98
C ASN A 336 0.52 43.01 -20.74
N MET A 337 -0.45 43.66 -20.11
CA MET A 337 -1.63 44.21 -20.78
C MET A 337 -1.32 45.67 -21.14
N ASN A 338 -1.09 45.96 -22.42
CA ASN A 338 -0.82 47.32 -22.89
C ASN A 338 -2.12 47.98 -23.34
N ILE A 339 -2.45 49.13 -22.76
CA ILE A 339 -3.74 49.76 -22.91
C ILE A 339 -3.55 51.17 -23.44
N ARG A 340 -4.36 51.54 -24.44
CA ARG A 340 -4.49 52.91 -24.91
C ARG A 340 -5.92 53.37 -24.74
N PHE A 341 -6.11 54.42 -23.96
CA PHE A 341 -7.43 55.04 -23.79
C PHE A 341 -7.78 55.92 -24.99
N GLY A 342 -9.06 55.95 -25.35
CA GLY A 342 -9.60 56.91 -26.31
C GLY A 342 -9.28 58.35 -25.91
N ASN A 343 -9.13 59.23 -26.89
CA ASN A 343 -8.73 60.63 -26.67
C ASN A 343 -9.89 61.53 -26.21
N ASN A 344 -11.14 61.09 -26.30
CA ASN A 344 -12.28 61.87 -25.85
C ASN A 344 -12.27 62.08 -24.33
N ASN A 345 -12.92 63.14 -23.83
CA ASN A 345 -12.98 63.47 -22.41
C ASN A 345 -14.43 63.65 -21.96
N PRO A 346 -15.03 62.69 -21.23
CA PRO A 346 -14.44 61.42 -20.75
C PRO A 346 -14.32 60.37 -21.88
N CYS A 347 -13.31 59.51 -21.83
CA CYS A 347 -13.08 58.51 -22.89
C CYS A 347 -14.06 57.30 -22.84
N MET A 348 -14.94 57.29 -21.85
CA MET A 348 -15.92 56.23 -21.54
C MET A 348 -17.34 56.59 -21.97
N THR A 349 -17.51 57.73 -22.65
CA THR A 349 -18.78 58.21 -23.20
C THR A 349 -19.08 57.60 -24.58
N PRO A 350 -20.36 57.46 -24.96
CA PRO A 350 -21.53 57.44 -24.08
C PRO A 350 -21.65 56.07 -23.39
N MET A 351 -22.28 56.04 -22.21
CA MET A 351 -22.60 54.79 -21.49
C MET A 351 -24.09 54.75 -21.15
N PRO A 352 -24.78 53.60 -21.27
CA PRO A 352 -26.16 53.49 -20.84
C PRO A 352 -26.26 53.58 -19.32
N ARG A 353 -27.27 54.29 -18.82
CA ARG A 353 -27.58 54.31 -17.39
C ARG A 353 -28.11 52.96 -16.92
N LYS A 354 -27.75 52.56 -15.70
CA LYS A 354 -28.24 51.32 -15.08
C LYS A 354 -29.74 51.37 -14.75
N ASP A 355 -30.25 52.55 -14.39
CA ASP A 355 -31.60 52.73 -13.88
C ASP A 355 -32.67 52.78 -14.98
N ASN A 356 -32.33 53.25 -16.19
CA ASN A 356 -33.32 53.42 -17.27
C ASN A 356 -32.79 53.19 -18.69
N GLY A 357 -31.50 52.86 -18.87
CA GLY A 357 -30.91 52.56 -20.18
C GLY A 357 -30.70 53.76 -21.12
N ALA A 358 -30.99 54.99 -20.68
CA ALA A 358 -30.74 56.19 -21.49
C ALA A 358 -29.24 56.49 -21.59
N ASP A 359 -28.83 57.25 -22.61
CA ASP A 359 -27.45 57.70 -22.76
C ASP A 359 -27.04 58.60 -21.58
N PHE A 360 -25.80 58.43 -21.15
CA PHE A 360 -25.24 59.13 -20.02
C PHE A 360 -23.72 59.29 -20.17
N ASP A 361 -23.23 60.46 -19.78
CA ASP A 361 -21.80 60.79 -19.80
C ASP A 361 -21.18 60.58 -18.40
N PRO A 362 -20.45 59.48 -18.19
CA PRO A 362 -19.85 59.17 -16.89
C PRO A 362 -18.73 60.13 -16.49
N THR A 363 -18.73 60.56 -15.22
CA THR A 363 -17.66 61.40 -14.69
C THR A 363 -16.42 60.55 -14.45
N GLN A 364 -15.35 60.73 -15.23
CA GLN A 364 -14.15 59.89 -15.21
C GLN A 364 -13.50 59.68 -13.82
N SER A 365 -13.59 60.66 -12.91
CA SER A 365 -13.07 60.51 -11.54
C SER A 365 -13.90 59.56 -10.66
N LYS A 366 -15.15 59.27 -11.03
CA LYS A 366 -16.07 58.36 -10.34
C LYS A 366 -16.00 56.93 -10.85
N TRP A 367 -15.10 56.64 -11.80
CA TRP A 367 -14.95 55.32 -12.39
C TRP A 367 -13.48 54.88 -12.44
N LYS A 368 -13.24 53.59 -12.26
CA LYS A 368 -11.91 52.95 -12.35
C LYS A 368 -11.96 51.81 -13.35
N LEU A 369 -10.85 51.60 -14.05
CA LEU A 369 -10.67 50.44 -14.91
C LEU A 369 -10.23 49.25 -14.07
N VAL A 370 -10.82 48.08 -14.28
CA VAL A 370 -10.27 46.79 -13.82
C VAL A 370 -10.10 45.89 -15.03
N VAL A 371 -8.90 45.34 -15.22
CA VAL A 371 -8.58 44.39 -16.28
C VAL A 371 -8.41 43.02 -15.69
N ARG A 372 -9.15 42.06 -16.23
CA ARG A 372 -9.03 40.65 -15.88
C ARG A 372 -8.58 39.86 -17.09
N ALA A 373 -7.64 38.95 -16.89
CA ALA A 373 -7.09 38.13 -17.95
C ALA A 373 -6.87 36.69 -17.49
N TRP A 374 -7.01 35.73 -18.40
CA TRP A 374 -6.94 34.30 -18.13
C TRP A 374 -6.03 33.61 -19.14
N ALA A 375 -5.17 32.72 -18.64
CA ALA A 375 -4.14 32.04 -19.42
C ALA A 375 -3.99 30.55 -19.06
#